data_AF-A0A9P6UKJ9-F1
#
_entry.id   AF-A0A9P6UKJ9-F1
#
_cell.length_a   1.000
_cell.length_b   1.000
_cell.length_c   1.000
_cell.angle_alpha   90.00
_cell.angle_beta   90.00
_cell.angle_gamma   90.00
#
_symmetry.space_group_name_H-M   'P 1'
#
loop_
_entity.id
_entity.type
_entity.pdbx_description
1 polymer ?
#
loop_
_entity_poly.entity_id
_entity_poly.type
_entity_poly.pdbx_seq_one_letter_code
_entity_poly.pdbx_strand_id
1 'polypeptide(L)'
;MVKLDDRLFEILSTITQNHLTFKTFLVSCFTSNDKRIQKFVMAFYKYGGIADVINTWSDNLVLPDHLVEALPAAAAFVVKHARDELKVASSDRKLRLAANNVTSAKAKGIKLRYVENRLKLTAPTVHVLLTGLASINKVRSATPIVSTIASILIFSCSRKANYHQMVTGLQLFNEGASRKLIGIYSKVGMSVSYRTAMRGLNSLTKDAQQQLRDHGERLDMNRDEDIDREEDMDREEDMGREEDMDREEDMDREEDMDREEDMDREVDMDREVDMDREEDLGLEECLDRERDIEYPGP
;
A
#
# COMPACT_ATOMS: atom_id res chain seq x y z
N MET A 1 43.91 -40.48 33.01
CA MET A 1 43.31 -39.58 32.01
C MET A 1 43.32 -40.30 30.67
N VAL A 2 42.19 -40.87 30.25
CA VAL A 2 42.05 -41.48 28.91
C VAL A 2 42.10 -40.33 27.90
N LYS A 3 42.97 -40.43 26.89
CA LYS A 3 43.18 -39.35 25.91
C LYS A 3 41.89 -39.16 25.10
N LEU A 4 41.60 -37.91 24.77
CA LEU A 4 40.38 -37.50 24.07
C LEU A 4 40.16 -38.30 22.75
N ASP A 5 41.27 -38.70 22.12
CA ASP A 5 41.31 -39.48 20.88
C ASP A 5 40.78 -40.91 21.02
N ASP A 6 41.03 -41.59 22.14
CA ASP A 6 40.58 -42.99 22.33
C ASP A 6 39.05 -43.06 22.41
N ARG A 7 38.41 -42.04 23.00
CA ARG A 7 36.95 -41.94 23.14
C ARG A 7 36.27 -41.55 21.83
N LEU A 8 36.90 -40.66 21.05
CA LEU A 8 36.40 -40.29 19.71
C LEU A 8 36.43 -41.50 18.78
N PHE A 9 37.50 -42.29 18.85
CA PHE A 9 37.64 -43.52 18.07
C PHE A 9 36.58 -44.56 18.47
N GLU A 10 36.29 -44.72 19.76
CA GLU A 10 35.25 -45.63 20.26
C GLU A 10 33.84 -45.18 19.82
N ILE A 11 33.54 -43.88 19.85
CA ILE A 11 32.26 -43.32 19.36
C ILE A 11 32.12 -43.54 17.85
N LEU A 12 33.15 -43.24 17.07
CA LEU A 12 33.14 -43.43 15.61
C LEU A 12 33.04 -44.92 15.24
N SER A 13 33.70 -45.81 16.00
CA SER A 13 33.57 -47.26 15.85
C SER A 13 32.15 -47.74 16.12
N THR A 14 31.51 -47.21 17.17
CA THR A 14 30.12 -47.53 17.54
C THR A 14 29.11 -47.03 16.48
N ILE A 15 29.35 -45.85 15.88
CA ILE A 15 28.54 -45.31 14.78
C ILE A 15 28.64 -46.20 13.54
N THR A 16 29.86 -46.66 13.23
CA THR A 16 30.15 -47.53 12.08
C THR A 16 29.53 -48.92 12.24
N GLN A 17 29.60 -49.51 13.45
CA GLN A 17 28.98 -50.80 13.78
C GLN A 17 27.46 -50.80 13.70
N ASN A 18 26.82 -49.66 13.94
CA ASN A 18 25.36 -49.50 13.89
C ASN A 18 24.84 -48.96 12.53
N HIS A 19 25.71 -48.87 11.50
CA HIS A 19 25.39 -48.31 10.18
C HIS A 19 24.74 -46.91 10.22
N LEU A 20 25.01 -46.11 11.26
CA LEU A 20 24.45 -44.78 11.38
C LEU A 20 25.29 -43.81 10.55
N THR A 21 24.65 -43.03 9.68
CA THR A 21 25.36 -41.92 9.04
C THR A 21 25.67 -40.85 10.08
N PHE A 22 26.79 -40.14 9.93
CA PHE A 22 27.15 -39.02 10.79
C PHE A 22 26.01 -37.98 10.90
N LYS A 23 25.28 -37.75 9.80
CA LYS A 23 24.09 -36.91 9.76
C LYS A 23 22.98 -37.44 10.68
N THR A 24 22.65 -38.72 10.59
CA THR A 24 21.60 -39.34 11.43
C THR A 24 21.99 -39.32 12.91
N PHE A 25 23.27 -39.54 13.21
CA PHE A 25 23.83 -39.46 14.56
C PHE A 25 23.69 -38.05 15.13
N LEU A 26 24.16 -37.02 14.41
CA LEU A 26 24.05 -35.63 14.85
C LEU A 26 22.59 -35.20 15.04
N VAL A 27 21.72 -35.50 14.07
CA VAL A 27 20.29 -35.19 14.20
C VAL A 27 19.72 -35.82 15.48
N SER A 28 20.02 -37.10 15.72
CA SER A 28 19.58 -37.79 16.93
C SER A 28 20.13 -37.16 18.22
N CYS A 29 21.38 -36.68 18.22
CA CYS A 29 21.96 -35.97 19.35
C CYS A 29 21.27 -34.62 19.60
N PHE A 30 21.04 -33.83 18.55
CA PHE A 30 20.40 -32.52 18.66
C PHE A 30 18.92 -32.60 19.01
N THR A 31 18.22 -33.69 18.66
CA THR A 31 16.81 -33.92 18.98
C THR A 31 16.59 -34.80 20.23
N SER A 32 17.65 -35.26 20.90
CA SER A 32 17.52 -36.14 22.06
C SER A 32 17.02 -35.40 23.30
N ASN A 33 16.07 -35.99 24.04
CA ASN A 33 15.59 -35.45 25.32
C ASN A 33 16.47 -35.85 26.52
N ASP A 34 17.59 -36.56 26.30
CA ASP A 34 18.50 -36.94 27.38
C ASP A 34 19.27 -35.72 27.91
N LYS A 35 19.17 -35.47 29.22
CA LYS A 35 19.80 -34.34 29.91
C LYS A 35 21.32 -34.29 29.75
N ARG A 36 22.00 -35.44 29.65
CA ARG A 36 23.46 -35.50 29.45
C ARG A 36 23.83 -35.06 28.04
N ILE A 37 23.10 -35.56 27.03
CA ILE A 37 23.32 -35.19 25.63
C ILE A 37 23.01 -33.71 25.42
N GLN A 38 21.90 -33.22 25.99
CA GLN A 38 21.54 -31.80 25.93
C GLN A 38 22.58 -30.89 26.57
N LYS A 39 23.27 -31.32 27.65
CA LYS A 39 24.37 -30.55 28.24
C LYS A 39 25.56 -30.39 27.27
N PHE A 40 25.89 -31.45 26.51
CA PHE A 40 26.94 -31.39 25.49
C PHE A 40 26.51 -30.55 24.28
N VAL A 41 25.26 -30.72 23.84
CA VAL A 41 24.66 -29.92 22.76
C VAL A 41 24.68 -28.43 23.14
N MET A 42 24.25 -28.07 24.34
CA MET A 42 24.30 -26.67 24.81
C MET A 42 25.73 -26.15 24.92
N ALA A 43 26.70 -26.96 25.32
CA ALA A 43 28.11 -26.56 25.30
C ALA A 43 28.59 -26.29 23.86
N PHE A 44 28.23 -27.14 22.89
CA PHE A 44 28.53 -26.93 21.48
C PHE A 44 27.95 -25.60 20.96
N TYR A 45 26.69 -25.26 21.32
CA TYR A 45 26.10 -23.95 21.00
C TYR A 45 26.81 -22.78 21.70
N LYS A 46 27.20 -22.94 22.97
CA LYS A 46 27.78 -21.87 23.79
C LYS A 46 29.17 -21.44 23.30
N TYR A 47 29.94 -22.35 22.72
CA TYR A 47 31.30 -22.08 22.24
C TYR A 47 31.39 -21.87 20.73
N GLY A 48 30.29 -21.47 20.07
CA GLY A 48 30.32 -21.09 18.66
C GLY A 48 30.42 -22.26 17.68
N GLY A 49 30.19 -23.51 18.10
CA GLY A 49 30.40 -24.69 17.26
C GLY A 49 29.59 -24.70 15.96
N ILE A 50 28.42 -24.06 15.93
CA ILE A 50 27.66 -23.87 14.68
C ILE A 50 28.35 -22.88 13.74
N ALA A 51 28.89 -21.79 14.27
CA ALA A 51 29.61 -20.82 13.45
C ALA A 51 30.87 -21.45 12.85
N ASP A 52 31.60 -22.27 13.60
CA ASP A 52 32.77 -22.98 13.11
C ASP A 52 32.43 -24.03 12.04
N VAL A 53 31.32 -24.76 12.21
CA VAL A 53 30.83 -25.70 11.18
C VAL A 53 30.38 -24.97 9.92
N ILE A 54 29.69 -23.82 10.05
CA ILE A 54 29.26 -23.00 8.91
C ILE A 54 30.46 -22.38 8.20
N ASN A 55 31.44 -21.85 8.94
CA ASN A 55 32.65 -21.27 8.37
C ASN A 55 33.46 -22.33 7.64
N THR A 56 33.67 -23.51 8.26
CA THR A 56 34.34 -24.63 7.61
C THR A 56 33.57 -25.10 6.36
N TRP A 57 32.24 -25.11 6.39
CA TRP A 57 31.44 -25.47 5.22
C TRP A 57 31.47 -24.41 4.11
N SER A 58 31.51 -23.12 4.49
CA SER A 58 31.68 -21.97 3.60
C SER A 58 33.06 -21.94 2.95
N ASP A 59 34.11 -22.25 3.70
CA ASP A 59 35.49 -22.33 3.20
C ASP A 59 35.69 -23.51 2.24
N ASN A 60 34.82 -24.53 2.33
CA ASN A 60 34.81 -25.70 1.44
C ASN A 60 33.76 -25.62 0.32
N LEU A 61 33.01 -24.52 0.22
CA LEU A 61 32.08 -24.27 -0.89
C LEU A 61 32.88 -23.78 -2.11
N VAL A 62 33.32 -24.72 -2.94
CA VAL A 62 33.98 -24.44 -4.23
C VAL A 62 32.92 -23.94 -5.24
N LEU A 63 32.79 -22.62 -5.40
CA LEU A 63 32.22 -22.05 -6.62
C LEU A 63 33.31 -22.14 -7.71
N PRO A 64 33.02 -22.69 -8.90
CA PRO A 64 33.99 -22.71 -10.00
C PRO A 64 34.48 -21.29 -10.33
N ASP A 65 35.79 -21.08 -10.44
CA ASP A 65 36.41 -19.76 -10.70
C ASP A 65 35.81 -19.04 -11.92
N HIS A 66 35.44 -19.79 -12.96
CA HIS A 66 34.79 -19.25 -14.17
C HIS A 66 33.40 -18.64 -13.91
N LEU A 67 32.70 -19.07 -12.85
CA LEU A 67 31.42 -18.47 -12.45
C LEU A 67 31.62 -17.21 -11.61
N VAL A 68 32.73 -17.10 -10.88
CA VAL A 68 33.10 -15.88 -10.13
C VAL A 68 33.41 -14.74 -11.09
N GLU A 69 34.14 -15.02 -12.17
CA GLU A 69 34.42 -14.03 -13.23
C GLU A 69 33.17 -13.65 -14.05
N ALA A 70 32.22 -14.59 -14.24
CA ALA A 70 30.99 -14.34 -14.97
C ALA A 70 29.90 -13.62 -14.15
N LEU A 71 30.00 -13.63 -12.81
CA LEU A 71 28.98 -13.10 -11.91
C LEU A 71 28.70 -11.59 -12.12
N PRO A 72 29.71 -10.70 -12.26
CA PRO A 72 29.47 -9.29 -12.53
C PRO A 72 28.75 -9.05 -13.86
N ALA A 73 29.10 -9.80 -14.91
CA ALA A 73 28.47 -9.70 -16.23
C ALA A 73 27.02 -10.17 -16.20
N ALA A 74 26.74 -11.28 -15.52
CA ALA A 74 25.39 -11.78 -15.30
C ALA A 74 24.53 -10.79 -14.50
N ALA A 75 25.08 -10.23 -13.41
CA ALA A 75 24.40 -9.21 -12.62
C ALA A 75 24.10 -7.95 -13.44
N ALA A 76 25.06 -7.47 -14.24
CA ALA A 76 24.87 -6.34 -15.12
C ALA A 76 23.76 -6.60 -16.17
N PHE A 77 23.71 -7.80 -16.74
CA PHE A 77 22.66 -8.21 -17.67
C PHE A 77 21.27 -8.17 -17.03
N VAL A 78 21.12 -8.78 -15.84
CA VAL A 78 19.85 -8.80 -15.10
C VAL A 78 19.42 -7.38 -14.72
N VAL A 79 20.34 -6.55 -14.23
CA VAL A 79 20.05 -5.14 -13.87
C VAL A 79 19.61 -4.34 -15.08
N LYS A 80 20.28 -4.51 -16.24
CA LYS A 80 19.89 -3.85 -17.49
C LYS A 80 18.47 -4.25 -17.90
N HIS A 81 18.19 -5.55 -17.90
CA HIS A 81 16.88 -6.07 -18.29
C HIS A 81 15.77 -5.59 -17.35
N ALA A 82 16.02 -5.62 -16.03
CA ALA A 82 15.10 -5.10 -15.03
C ALA A 82 14.83 -3.59 -15.20
N ARG A 83 15.84 -2.78 -15.54
CA ARG A 83 15.65 -1.35 -15.82
C ARG A 83 14.78 -1.11 -17.05
N ASP A 84 14.97 -1.88 -18.11
CA ASP A 84 14.18 -1.73 -19.34
C ASP A 84 12.72 -2.17 -19.13
N GLU A 85 12.50 -3.26 -18.41
CA GLU A 85 11.18 -3.67 -17.92
C GLU A 85 10.49 -2.58 -17.07
N LEU A 86 11.22 -1.96 -16.12
CA LEU A 86 10.68 -0.87 -15.30
C LEU A 86 10.28 0.33 -16.16
N LYS A 87 11.04 0.69 -17.20
CA LYS A 87 10.66 1.76 -18.13
C LYS A 87 9.37 1.43 -18.87
N VAL A 88 9.21 0.19 -19.34
CA VAL A 88 7.98 -0.30 -19.97
C VAL A 88 6.80 -0.20 -19.01
N ALA A 89 6.95 -0.73 -17.78
CA ALA A 89 5.94 -0.66 -16.75
C ALA A 89 5.57 0.79 -16.36
N SER A 90 6.55 1.70 -16.35
CA SER A 90 6.34 3.11 -16.03
C SER A 90 5.53 3.88 -17.08
N SER A 91 5.45 3.33 -18.29
CA SER A 91 4.64 3.86 -19.40
C SER A 91 3.25 3.21 -19.48
N ASP A 92 2.97 2.22 -18.63
CA ASP A 92 1.70 1.51 -18.61
C ASP A 92 0.57 2.42 -18.11
N ARG A 93 -0.36 2.75 -19.00
CA ARG A 93 -1.55 3.55 -18.69
C ARG A 93 -2.43 2.88 -17.62
N LYS A 94 -2.39 1.56 -17.50
CA LYS A 94 -3.14 0.81 -16.49
C LYS A 94 -2.60 0.99 -15.07
N LEU A 95 -1.35 1.46 -14.92
CA LEU A 95 -0.73 1.85 -13.65
C LEU A 95 -0.81 3.37 -13.39
N ARG A 96 -1.64 4.09 -14.14
CA ARG A 96 -1.87 5.53 -13.96
C ARG A 96 -3.24 5.79 -13.33
N LEU A 97 -3.24 6.57 -12.25
CA LEU A 97 -4.45 7.15 -11.68
C LEU A 97 -4.27 8.67 -11.61
N ALA A 98 -4.76 9.36 -12.64
CA ALA A 98 -4.65 10.81 -12.72
C ALA A 98 -5.54 11.49 -11.68
N ALA A 99 -5.02 12.52 -11.01
CA ALA A 99 -5.73 13.24 -9.95
C ALA A 99 -7.09 13.79 -10.40
N ASN A 100 -7.21 14.21 -11.66
CA ASN A 100 -8.44 14.81 -12.19
C ASN A 100 -9.45 13.77 -12.72
N ASN A 101 -9.15 12.48 -12.58
CA ASN A 101 -9.97 11.38 -13.10
C ASN A 101 -10.05 10.23 -12.08
N VAL A 102 -10.10 10.61 -10.80
CA VAL A 102 -10.38 9.71 -9.69
C VAL A 102 -11.90 9.64 -9.55
N THR A 103 -12.46 8.43 -9.63
CA THR A 103 -13.90 8.16 -9.53
C THR A 103 -14.17 7.09 -8.48
N SER A 104 -15.39 7.02 -7.95
CA SER A 104 -15.82 6.05 -6.94
C SER A 104 -15.60 4.61 -7.40
N ALA A 105 -15.85 4.31 -8.68
CA ALA A 105 -15.58 3.00 -9.27
C ALA A 105 -14.09 2.62 -9.27
N LYS A 106 -13.20 3.58 -9.59
CA LYS A 106 -11.75 3.36 -9.58
C LYS A 106 -11.20 3.24 -8.16
N ALA A 107 -11.80 3.95 -7.21
CA ALA A 107 -11.46 3.87 -5.80
C ALA A 107 -11.89 2.52 -5.17
N LYS A 108 -13.08 2.00 -5.52
CA LYS A 108 -13.52 0.66 -5.07
C LYS A 108 -12.69 -0.48 -5.68
N GLY A 109 -12.08 -0.27 -6.85
CA GLY A 109 -11.24 -1.25 -7.56
C GLY A 109 -9.80 -1.38 -7.05
N ILE A 110 -9.41 -0.66 -6.00
CA ILE A 110 -8.03 -0.60 -5.49
C ILE A 110 -7.61 -1.94 -4.88
N LYS A 111 -6.72 -2.67 -5.57
CA LYS A 111 -6.15 -3.94 -5.06
C LYS A 111 -4.66 -4.01 -5.36
N LEU A 112 -3.83 -4.27 -4.36
CA LEU A 112 -2.38 -4.52 -4.57
C LEU A 112 -2.14 -5.71 -5.51
N ARG A 113 -3.03 -6.71 -5.50
CA ARG A 113 -3.03 -7.81 -6.48
C ARG A 113 -3.11 -7.34 -7.94
N TYR A 114 -3.79 -6.23 -8.21
CA TYR A 114 -3.85 -5.68 -9.57
C TYR A 114 -2.46 -5.19 -10.01
N VAL A 115 -1.74 -4.48 -9.13
CA VAL A 115 -0.37 -4.04 -9.38
C VAL A 115 0.55 -5.25 -9.58
N GLU A 116 0.46 -6.27 -8.72
CA GLU A 116 1.22 -7.51 -8.87
C GLU A 116 0.98 -8.20 -10.22
N ASN A 117 -0.28 -8.30 -10.65
CA ASN A 117 -0.63 -8.90 -11.93
C ASN A 117 -0.14 -8.07 -13.12
N ARG A 118 -0.14 -6.73 -13.02
CA ARG A 118 0.49 -5.88 -14.04
C ARG A 118 1.99 -6.10 -14.08
N LEU A 119 2.66 -6.20 -12.94
CA LEU A 119 4.10 -6.48 -12.85
C LEU A 119 4.49 -7.79 -13.50
N LYS A 120 3.72 -8.87 -13.28
CA LYS A 120 3.94 -10.15 -13.97
C LYS A 120 3.93 -10.03 -15.50
N LEU A 121 3.18 -9.08 -16.04
CA LEU A 121 3.05 -8.85 -17.48
C LEU A 121 4.08 -7.87 -18.03
N THR A 122 4.38 -6.79 -17.31
CA THR A 122 5.21 -5.68 -17.81
C THR A 122 6.65 -5.72 -17.33
N ALA A 123 6.90 -6.36 -16.18
CA ALA A 123 8.21 -6.44 -15.53
C ALA A 123 8.41 -7.79 -14.81
N PRO A 124 8.41 -8.91 -15.56
CA PRO A 124 8.50 -10.26 -14.98
C PRO A 124 9.80 -10.49 -14.21
N THR A 125 10.94 -9.99 -14.70
CA THR A 125 12.23 -10.14 -14.02
C THR A 125 12.22 -9.41 -12.68
N VAL A 126 11.69 -8.19 -12.65
CA VAL A 126 11.53 -7.44 -11.39
C VAL A 126 10.62 -8.19 -10.42
N HIS A 127 9.50 -8.73 -10.91
CA HIS A 127 8.57 -9.49 -10.08
C HIS A 127 9.22 -10.75 -9.47
N VAL A 128 9.97 -11.51 -10.27
CA VAL A 128 10.68 -12.72 -9.81
C VAL A 128 11.75 -12.35 -8.77
N LEU A 129 12.55 -11.33 -9.02
CA LEU A 129 13.58 -10.86 -8.08
C LEU A 129 12.98 -10.45 -6.74
N LEU A 130 11.93 -9.63 -6.76
CA LEU A 130 11.27 -9.17 -5.53
C LEU A 130 10.57 -10.31 -4.78
N THR A 131 9.97 -11.27 -5.50
CA THR A 131 9.33 -12.44 -4.90
C THR A 131 10.36 -13.39 -4.30
N GLY A 132 11.50 -13.58 -4.97
CA GLY A 132 12.63 -14.34 -4.44
C GLY A 132 13.17 -13.72 -3.16
N LEU A 133 13.39 -12.40 -3.15
CA LEU A 133 13.82 -11.66 -1.96
C LEU A 133 12.81 -11.75 -0.81
N ALA A 134 11.50 -11.65 -1.10
CA ALA A 134 10.47 -11.81 -0.07
C ALA A 134 10.45 -13.24 0.52
N SER A 135 10.73 -14.25 -0.31
CA SER A 135 10.78 -15.66 0.09
C SER A 135 11.99 -15.96 0.97
N ILE A 136 13.17 -15.43 0.62
CA ILE A 136 14.40 -15.53 1.43
C ILE A 136 14.17 -14.96 2.84
N ASN A 137 13.44 -13.85 2.94
CA ASN A 137 13.13 -13.19 4.20
C ASN A 137 11.92 -13.79 4.96
N LYS A 138 11.41 -14.95 4.53
CA LYS A 138 10.28 -15.67 5.17
C LYS A 138 9.05 -14.78 5.42
N VAL A 139 8.77 -13.86 4.51
CA VAL A 139 7.62 -12.94 4.63
C VAL A 139 6.32 -13.74 4.49
N ARG A 140 5.40 -13.60 5.46
CA ARG A 140 4.09 -14.31 5.48
C ARG A 140 3.22 -14.04 4.25
N SER A 141 3.36 -12.86 3.63
CA SER A 141 2.66 -12.48 2.40
C SER A 141 3.56 -11.63 1.51
N ALA A 142 4.05 -12.21 0.42
CA ALA A 142 4.94 -11.52 -0.52
C ALA A 142 4.20 -10.45 -1.34
N THR A 143 2.93 -10.67 -1.68
CA THR A 143 2.14 -9.80 -2.56
C THR A 143 2.16 -8.32 -2.18
N PRO A 144 1.87 -7.90 -0.93
CA PRO A 144 1.87 -6.50 -0.57
C PRO A 144 3.26 -5.87 -0.67
N ILE A 145 4.29 -6.57 -0.17
CA ILE A 145 5.67 -6.07 -0.18
C ILE A 145 6.19 -5.92 -1.61
N VAL A 146 6.02 -6.96 -2.44
CA VAL A 146 6.43 -6.96 -3.84
C VAL A 146 5.72 -5.84 -4.60
N SER A 147 4.40 -5.69 -4.41
CA SER A 147 3.62 -4.65 -5.08
C SER A 147 4.02 -3.24 -4.66
N THR A 148 4.27 -3.02 -3.37
CA THR A 148 4.68 -1.71 -2.84
C THR A 148 6.07 -1.34 -3.34
N ILE A 149 7.08 -2.20 -3.16
CA ILE A 149 8.45 -1.93 -3.59
C ILE A 149 8.49 -1.69 -5.10
N ALA A 150 7.85 -2.55 -5.88
CA ALA A 150 7.81 -2.39 -7.33
C ALA A 150 7.10 -1.09 -7.75
N SER A 151 6.03 -0.69 -7.05
CA SER A 151 5.36 0.59 -7.32
C SER A 151 6.27 1.79 -7.07
N ILE A 152 7.10 1.75 -6.02
CA ILE A 152 8.09 2.80 -5.73
C ILE A 152 9.12 2.87 -6.86
N LEU A 153 9.65 1.71 -7.28
CA LEU A 153 10.65 1.63 -8.36
C LEU A 153 10.09 2.17 -9.68
N ILE A 154 8.90 1.73 -10.07
CA ILE A 154 8.22 2.19 -11.28
C ILE A 154 7.95 3.70 -11.24
N PHE A 155 7.45 4.20 -10.11
CA PHE A 155 7.15 5.63 -9.93
C PHE A 155 8.41 6.50 -9.94
N SER A 156 9.54 5.94 -9.48
CA SER A 156 10.86 6.58 -9.54
C SER A 156 11.38 6.67 -10.98
N CYS A 157 11.06 5.71 -11.84
CA CYS A 157 11.35 5.79 -13.27
C CYS A 157 10.47 6.82 -13.99
N SER A 158 9.18 6.90 -13.63
CA SER A 158 8.25 7.89 -14.18
C SER A 158 7.11 8.18 -13.22
N ARG A 159 6.90 9.47 -12.93
CA ARG A 159 5.75 9.94 -12.13
C ARG A 159 4.40 9.68 -12.82
N LYS A 160 4.38 9.18 -14.06
CA LYS A 160 3.15 8.86 -14.81
C LYS A 160 2.45 7.59 -14.30
N ALA A 161 3.20 6.64 -13.76
CA ALA A 161 2.69 5.42 -13.17
C ALA A 161 2.54 5.61 -11.66
N ASN A 162 1.46 6.28 -11.27
CA ASN A 162 1.22 6.77 -9.92
C ASN A 162 0.02 6.09 -9.24
N TYR A 163 -0.47 4.96 -9.76
CA TYR A 163 -1.66 4.29 -9.23
C TYR A 163 -1.55 4.02 -7.73
N HIS A 164 -0.51 3.28 -7.31
CA HIS A 164 -0.31 2.97 -5.89
C HIS A 164 -0.09 4.23 -5.05
N GLN A 165 0.72 5.18 -5.53
CA GLN A 165 0.99 6.42 -4.80
C GLN A 165 -0.22 7.32 -4.63
N MET A 166 -1.12 7.35 -5.62
CA MET A 166 -2.38 8.08 -5.53
C MET A 166 -3.28 7.44 -4.48
N VAL A 167 -3.41 6.12 -4.52
CA VAL A 167 -4.18 5.34 -3.55
C VAL A 167 -3.69 5.59 -2.13
N THR A 168 -2.39 5.41 -1.89
CA THR A 168 -1.79 5.63 -0.58
C THR A 168 -1.96 7.09 -0.14
N GLY A 169 -1.83 8.05 -1.06
CA GLY A 169 -2.05 9.47 -0.78
C GLY A 169 -3.48 9.79 -0.36
N LEU A 170 -4.48 9.21 -1.02
CA LEU A 170 -5.89 9.37 -0.67
C LEU A 170 -6.22 8.71 0.66
N GLN A 171 -5.67 7.51 0.92
CA GLN A 171 -5.87 6.80 2.18
C GLN A 171 -5.26 7.55 3.37
N LEU A 172 -4.02 8.03 3.23
CA LEU A 172 -3.38 8.86 4.26
C LEU A 172 -4.22 10.10 4.58
N PHE A 173 -4.78 10.75 3.55
CA PHE A 173 -5.65 11.90 3.75
C PHE A 173 -6.93 11.51 4.51
N ASN A 174 -7.56 10.40 4.14
CA ASN A 174 -8.76 9.88 4.82
C ASN A 174 -8.49 9.51 6.29
N GLU A 175 -7.29 9.03 6.60
CA GLU A 175 -6.85 8.74 7.97
C GLU A 175 -6.44 10.00 8.77
N GLY A 176 -6.58 11.20 8.18
CA GLY A 176 -6.24 12.45 8.85
C GLY A 176 -4.75 12.74 8.91
N ALA A 177 -3.93 12.13 8.04
CA ALA A 177 -2.50 12.36 8.02
C ALA A 177 -2.17 13.84 7.77
N SER A 178 -1.24 14.38 8.56
CA SER A 178 -0.80 15.76 8.40
C SER A 178 -0.12 16.00 7.04
N ARG A 179 -0.17 17.25 6.56
CA ARG A 179 0.53 17.67 5.33
C ARG A 179 2.03 17.36 5.37
N LYS A 180 2.67 17.44 6.55
CA LYS A 180 4.08 17.09 6.74
C LYS A 180 4.32 15.59 6.49
N LEU A 181 3.48 14.73 7.06
CA LEU A 181 3.58 13.27 6.88
C LEU A 181 3.38 12.86 5.41
N ILE A 182 2.36 13.39 4.76
CA ILE A 182 2.11 13.15 3.32
C ILE A 182 3.29 13.65 2.48
N GLY A 183 3.90 14.78 2.87
CA GLY A 183 5.13 15.29 2.24
C GLY A 183 6.31 14.33 2.34
N ILE A 184 6.51 13.70 3.50
CA ILE A 184 7.58 12.68 3.70
C ILE A 184 7.31 11.47 2.81
N TYR A 185 6.09 10.93 2.83
CA TYR A 185 5.71 9.78 2.00
C TYR A 185 5.88 10.07 0.50
N SER A 186 5.61 11.32 0.08
CA SER A 186 5.77 11.72 -1.31
C SER A 186 7.23 11.77 -1.75
N LYS A 187 8.13 12.20 -0.85
CA LYS A 187 9.59 12.19 -1.09
C LYS A 187 10.14 10.77 -1.22
N VAL A 188 9.65 9.83 -0.41
CA VAL A 188 10.05 8.41 -0.48
C VAL A 188 9.40 7.67 -1.67
N GLY A 189 8.47 8.31 -2.39
CA GLY A 189 7.78 7.69 -3.52
C GLY A 189 6.65 6.72 -3.13
N MET A 190 6.22 6.79 -1.88
CA MET A 190 5.11 6.01 -1.32
C MET A 190 3.74 6.66 -1.57
N SER A 191 3.70 7.99 -1.70
CA SER A 191 2.48 8.74 -1.99
C SER A 191 2.69 9.80 -3.07
N VAL A 192 1.58 10.35 -3.56
CA VAL A 192 1.60 11.60 -4.33
C VAL A 192 1.72 12.81 -3.39
N SER A 193 2.06 13.98 -3.94
CA SER A 193 2.12 15.20 -3.14
C SER A 193 0.77 15.53 -2.51
N TYR A 194 0.77 16.24 -1.38
CA TYR A 194 -0.45 16.71 -0.72
C TYR A 194 -1.41 17.42 -1.68
N ARG A 195 -0.89 18.32 -2.53
CA ARG A 195 -1.68 19.03 -3.55
C ARG A 195 -2.32 18.07 -4.55
N THR A 196 -1.59 17.03 -4.94
CA THR A 196 -2.08 16.01 -5.89
C THR A 196 -3.16 15.14 -5.26
N ALA A 197 -2.99 14.73 -4.00
CA ALA A 197 -4.00 13.99 -3.25
C ALA A 197 -5.28 14.82 -3.10
N MET A 198 -5.17 16.10 -2.75
CA MET A 198 -6.32 17.01 -2.63
C MET A 198 -7.09 17.18 -3.95
N ARG A 199 -6.39 17.29 -5.08
CA ARG A 199 -7.04 17.29 -6.41
C ARG A 199 -7.76 15.99 -6.69
N GLY A 200 -7.16 14.86 -6.31
CA GLY A 200 -7.78 13.53 -6.38
C GLY A 200 -9.08 13.46 -5.60
N LEU A 201 -9.08 13.98 -4.38
CA LEU A 201 -10.26 14.03 -3.53
C LEU A 201 -11.34 14.93 -4.13
N ASN A 202 -10.98 16.13 -4.60
CA ASN A 202 -11.94 17.03 -5.26
C ASN A 202 -12.57 16.39 -6.51
N SER A 203 -11.79 15.63 -7.29
CA SER A 203 -12.31 14.84 -8.42
C SER A 203 -13.30 13.78 -7.95
N LEU A 204 -12.99 13.08 -6.87
CA LEU A 204 -13.85 12.05 -6.29
C LEU A 204 -15.16 12.64 -5.73
N THR A 205 -15.09 13.79 -5.06
CA THR A 205 -16.28 14.50 -4.56
C THR A 205 -17.19 14.94 -5.70
N LYS A 206 -16.62 15.47 -6.78
CA LYS A 206 -17.39 15.85 -7.97
C LYS A 206 -18.07 14.64 -8.62
N ASP A 207 -17.36 13.52 -8.73
CA ASP A 207 -17.91 12.25 -9.24
C ASP A 207 -19.06 11.74 -8.35
N ALA A 208 -18.91 11.80 -7.03
CA ALA A 208 -19.96 11.40 -6.09
C ALA A 208 -21.20 12.30 -6.18
N GLN A 209 -21.01 13.62 -6.27
CA GLN A 209 -22.11 14.57 -6.47
C GLN A 209 -22.84 14.34 -7.79
N GLN A 210 -22.12 13.99 -8.85
CA GLN A 210 -22.76 13.66 -10.13
C GLN A 210 -23.59 12.38 -10.03
N GLN A 211 -23.07 11.33 -9.38
CA GLN A 211 -23.82 10.08 -9.18
C GLN A 211 -25.11 10.28 -8.39
N LEU A 212 -25.12 11.20 -7.41
CA LEU A 212 -26.34 11.55 -6.67
C LEU A 212 -27.37 12.27 -7.56
N ARG A 213 -26.93 13.19 -8.42
CA ARG A 213 -27.81 13.85 -9.39
C ARG A 213 -28.40 12.85 -10.38
N ASP A 214 -27.56 12.02 -10.99
CA ASP A 214 -27.99 10.99 -11.94
C ASP A 214 -28.97 9.99 -11.29
N HIS A 215 -28.82 9.72 -9.99
CA HIS A 215 -29.75 8.87 -9.25
C HIS A 215 -31.07 9.57 -8.95
N GLY A 216 -31.04 10.85 -8.57
CA GLY A 216 -32.24 11.66 -8.37
C GLY A 216 -33.07 11.78 -9.65
N GLU A 217 -32.42 12.13 -10.77
CA GLU A 217 -33.09 12.23 -12.08
C GLU A 217 -33.72 10.90 -12.52
N ARG A 218 -33.10 9.75 -12.20
CA ARG A 218 -33.69 8.43 -12.45
C ARG A 218 -34.92 8.14 -11.59
N LEU A 219 -34.92 8.60 -10.34
CA LEU A 219 -36.08 8.44 -9.46
C LEU A 219 -37.22 9.35 -9.89
N ASP A 220 -36.92 10.56 -10.35
CA ASP A 220 -37.91 11.50 -10.90
C ASP A 220 -38.52 10.94 -12.20
N MET A 221 -37.71 10.44 -13.15
CA MET A 221 -38.26 9.78 -14.36
C MET A 221 -39.10 8.53 -14.05
N ASN A 222 -38.69 7.72 -13.07
CA ASN A 222 -39.51 6.56 -12.67
C ASN A 222 -40.82 6.99 -11.99
N ARG A 223 -40.85 8.15 -11.32
CA ARG A 223 -42.06 8.70 -10.73
C ARG A 223 -43.01 9.24 -11.80
N ASP A 224 -42.47 9.88 -12.83
CA ASP A 224 -43.25 10.36 -13.97
C ASP A 224 -43.82 9.18 -14.81
N GLU A 225 -43.06 8.09 -14.99
CA GLU A 225 -43.55 6.85 -15.63
C GLU A 225 -44.64 6.11 -14.82
N ASP A 226 -44.71 6.32 -13.50
CA ASP A 226 -45.78 5.78 -12.65
C ASP A 226 -47.02 6.70 -12.63
N ILE A 227 -46.88 8.00 -12.92
CA ILE A 227 -48.01 8.94 -13.05
C ILE A 227 -48.73 8.75 -14.40
N ASP A 228 -48.00 8.41 -15.47
CA ASP A 228 -48.59 8.11 -16.79
C ASP A 228 -49.36 6.78 -16.84
N ARG A 229 -49.48 6.04 -15.72
CA ARG A 229 -50.26 4.80 -15.60
C ARG A 229 -51.62 4.95 -14.91
N GLU A 230 -51.99 6.12 -14.41
CA GLU A 230 -53.30 6.35 -13.77
C GLU A 230 -54.28 7.22 -14.59
N GLU A 231 -53.95 7.63 -15.82
CA GLU A 231 -54.86 8.44 -16.65
C GLU A 231 -55.71 7.67 -17.69
N ASP A 232 -55.86 6.35 -17.55
CA ASP A 232 -56.83 5.56 -18.34
C ASP A 232 -57.79 4.79 -17.42
N MET A 233 -58.73 5.50 -16.78
CA MET A 233 -60.06 4.94 -16.51
C MET A 233 -61.13 5.94 -16.97
N ASP A 234 -61.65 5.63 -18.14
CA ASP A 234 -62.66 6.35 -18.91
C ASP A 234 -63.94 6.71 -18.14
N ARG A 235 -64.48 7.84 -18.58
CA ARG A 235 -65.88 8.30 -18.48
C ARG A 235 -66.91 7.17 -18.60
N GLU A 236 -67.92 7.22 -17.74
CA GLU A 236 -69.31 7.07 -18.18
C GLU A 236 -70.18 8.19 -17.57
N GLU A 237 -70.76 9.00 -18.45
CA GLU A 237 -71.93 9.84 -18.17
C GLU A 237 -73.18 8.94 -18.29
N ASP A 238 -74.11 8.98 -17.33
CA ASP A 238 -75.53 8.92 -17.68
C ASP A 238 -76.43 9.58 -16.62
N MET A 239 -77.51 10.19 -17.12
CA MET A 239 -78.46 11.06 -16.44
C MET A 239 -79.50 10.28 -15.63
N GLY A 240 -80.03 10.89 -14.54
CA GLY A 240 -81.39 10.55 -14.08
C GLY A 240 -81.80 10.91 -12.65
N ARG A 241 -82.69 11.91 -12.56
CA ARG A 241 -83.87 12.01 -11.66
C ARG A 241 -83.77 12.40 -10.17
N GLU A 242 -84.42 13.56 -9.93
CA GLU A 242 -85.53 13.84 -8.99
C GLU A 242 -85.30 13.86 -7.45
N GLU A 243 -85.40 15.09 -6.93
CA GLU A 243 -86.23 15.60 -5.81
C GLU A 243 -86.03 15.12 -4.34
N ASP A 244 -85.87 16.15 -3.50
CA ASP A 244 -86.35 16.37 -2.12
C ASP A 244 -86.01 15.38 -0.98
N MET A 245 -85.29 15.88 0.03
CA MET A 245 -85.92 16.27 1.31
C MET A 245 -84.90 16.80 2.33
N ASP A 246 -85.38 17.80 3.06
CA ASP A 246 -84.78 18.52 4.19
C ASP A 246 -84.03 17.67 5.23
N ARG A 247 -82.96 18.23 5.80
CA ARG A 247 -82.72 18.23 7.25
C ARG A 247 -81.69 19.26 7.66
N GLU A 248 -82.17 20.21 8.46
CA GLU A 248 -81.41 21.17 9.25
C GLU A 248 -80.62 20.51 10.40
N GLU A 249 -79.81 21.37 11.04
CA GLU A 249 -79.32 21.36 12.44
C GLU A 249 -77.86 20.93 12.68
N ASP A 250 -77.04 21.96 12.88
CA ASP A 250 -76.19 22.21 14.06
C ASP A 250 -75.42 21.06 14.70
N MET A 251 -74.10 21.23 14.80
CA MET A 251 -73.48 21.35 16.11
C MET A 251 -72.07 21.95 16.03
N ASP A 252 -71.92 23.06 16.75
CA ASP A 252 -70.68 23.69 17.15
C ASP A 252 -69.67 22.72 17.73
N ARG A 253 -68.39 22.94 17.43
CA ARG A 253 -67.31 22.82 18.41
C ARG A 253 -66.15 23.72 18.02
N GLU A 254 -66.15 24.90 18.63
CA GLU A 254 -64.96 25.73 18.84
C GLU A 254 -63.93 25.03 19.75
N GLU A 255 -62.77 25.70 19.83
CA GLU A 255 -61.69 25.62 20.82
C GLU A 255 -60.51 24.69 20.47
N ASP A 256 -59.26 25.08 20.63
CA ASP A 256 -58.59 26.38 20.78
C ASP A 256 -57.07 26.08 20.85
N MET A 257 -56.27 27.15 20.88
CA MET A 257 -54.89 27.22 21.39
C MET A 257 -53.70 27.09 20.41
N ASP A 258 -53.33 28.27 19.90
CA ASP A 258 -52.17 29.07 20.35
C ASP A 258 -50.73 28.61 20.10
N ARG A 259 -50.03 29.51 19.38
CA ARG A 259 -48.74 30.19 19.72
C ARG A 259 -47.45 29.36 19.75
N GLU A 260 -46.27 29.86 19.41
CA GLU A 260 -45.73 31.17 19.00
C GLU A 260 -44.33 30.89 18.38
N GLU A 261 -43.94 31.62 17.32
CA GLU A 261 -42.80 32.57 17.25
C GLU A 261 -41.41 32.02 17.63
N ASP A 262 -40.46 31.90 16.69
CA ASP A 262 -39.56 32.93 16.13
C ASP A 262 -38.26 33.12 16.94
N MET A 263 -37.19 33.56 16.26
CA MET A 263 -35.84 33.94 16.77
C MET A 263 -34.82 32.78 16.91
N ASP A 264 -33.61 32.79 16.36
CA ASP A 264 -32.72 33.91 16.04
C ASP A 264 -31.77 33.66 14.86
N ARG A 265 -31.51 34.78 14.19
CA ARG A 265 -30.55 35.02 13.12
C ARG A 265 -29.41 35.82 13.76
N GLU A 266 -28.18 35.32 13.78
CA GLU A 266 -27.01 36.18 13.97
C GLU A 266 -25.96 35.95 12.88
N VAL A 267 -25.47 37.10 12.41
CA VAL A 267 -24.61 37.36 11.27
C VAL A 267 -23.34 38.02 11.81
N ASP A 268 -22.21 37.60 11.23
CA ASP A 268 -20.91 38.27 11.11
C ASP A 268 -20.10 38.74 12.33
N MET A 269 -18.82 38.36 12.29
CA MET A 269 -17.59 39.19 12.29
C MET A 269 -16.45 38.28 12.81
N ASP A 270 -15.29 38.13 12.17
CA ASP A 270 -14.30 39.18 11.97
C ASP A 270 -13.33 38.93 10.81
N ARG A 271 -13.09 40.05 10.11
CA ARG A 271 -11.91 40.39 9.32
C ARG A 271 -10.70 40.50 10.25
N GLU A 272 -9.59 39.87 9.90
CA GLU A 272 -8.27 40.41 10.27
C GLU A 272 -7.48 40.71 8.99
N VAL A 273 -7.16 42.00 8.85
CA VAL A 273 -6.27 42.60 7.86
C VAL A 273 -5.09 43.16 8.65
N ASP A 274 -3.88 42.88 8.16
CA ASP A 274 -2.58 43.54 8.34
C ASP A 274 -2.11 43.95 9.75
N MET A 275 -0.91 43.47 10.10
CA MET A 275 0.14 44.29 10.71
C MET A 275 1.52 43.88 10.15
N ASP A 276 2.12 44.82 9.41
CA ASP A 276 3.46 45.43 9.56
C ASP A 276 4.69 44.52 9.83
N ARG A 277 5.76 44.51 9.01
CA ARG A 277 6.74 45.54 8.59
C ARG A 277 7.97 45.61 9.54
N GLU A 278 9.12 45.92 8.92
CA GLU A 278 10.52 46.09 9.42
C GLU A 278 11.42 44.87 9.22
N GLU A 279 12.36 44.84 8.27
CA GLU A 279 13.62 45.60 8.04
C GLU A 279 14.87 45.05 8.77
N ASP A 280 15.91 44.89 7.95
CA ASP A 280 17.36 44.81 8.23
C ASP A 280 17.97 43.74 9.15
N LEU A 281 18.93 42.98 8.61
CA LEU A 281 20.37 43.19 8.82
C LEU A 281 21.18 42.13 8.03
N GLY A 282 22.17 42.59 7.28
CA GLY A 282 23.01 41.76 6.43
C GLY A 282 23.99 40.85 7.17
N LEU A 283 24.62 39.96 6.40
CA LEU A 283 26.03 39.63 6.57
C LEU A 283 26.57 38.94 5.31
N GLU A 284 27.53 39.65 4.77
CA GLU A 284 28.58 39.34 3.83
C GLU A 284 29.37 38.07 4.23
N GLU A 285 29.99 37.47 3.21
CA GLU A 285 31.30 36.82 3.28
C GLU A 285 31.49 35.34 3.71
N CYS A 286 32.35 34.68 2.90
CA CYS A 286 33.20 33.52 3.22
C CYS A 286 32.48 32.14 3.24
N LEU A 287 32.85 31.11 2.46
CA LEU A 287 34.19 30.58 2.19
C LEU A 287 34.17 29.70 0.91
N ASP A 288 34.76 30.16 -0.18
CA ASP A 288 35.37 29.25 -1.16
C ASP A 288 36.77 28.92 -0.65
N ARG A 289 36.86 27.83 0.10
CA ARG A 289 38.15 27.27 0.53
C ARG A 289 38.02 25.77 0.69
N GLU A 290 38.37 25.05 -0.36
CA GLU A 290 39.13 23.82 -0.20
C GLU A 290 40.12 23.68 -1.35
N ARG A 291 41.36 24.01 -0.99
CA ARG A 291 42.57 23.90 -1.76
C ARG A 291 43.18 22.53 -1.48
N ASP A 292 43.76 21.97 -2.53
CA ASP A 292 44.93 21.09 -2.54
C ASP A 292 44.78 19.72 -1.86
N ILE A 293 45.25 18.64 -2.48
CA ILE A 293 46.64 18.14 -2.40
C ILE A 293 46.66 16.88 -3.30
N GLU A 294 47.67 16.47 -4.05
CA GLU A 294 49.02 16.93 -4.39
C GLU A 294 49.67 15.76 -5.17
N TYR A 295 50.18 16.02 -6.38
CA TYR A 295 51.43 15.49 -7.01
C TYR A 295 51.69 13.97 -7.15
N PRO A 296 52.80 13.51 -7.80
CA PRO A 296 53.88 14.27 -8.45
C PRO A 296 54.31 13.80 -9.85
N GLY A 297 55.04 14.70 -10.52
CA GLY A 297 56.15 14.36 -11.40
C GLY A 297 56.67 15.57 -12.17
N PRO A 298 57.93 15.56 -12.67
CA PRO A 298 59.04 14.63 -12.45
C PRO A 298 60.23 15.24 -11.66
#